data_AF-A0A7S4JIY3-F1
#
_entry.id   AF-A0A7S4JIY3-F1
#
_cell.length_a   1.000
_cell.length_b   1.000
_cell.length_c   1.000
_cell.angle_alpha   90.00
_cell.angle_beta   90.00
_cell.angle_gamma   90.00
#
_symmetry.space_group_name_H-M   'P 1'
#
loop_
_entity.id
_entity.type
_entity.pdbx_description
1 polymer ?
#
loop_
_entity_poly.entity_id
_entity_poly.type
_entity_poly.pdbx_seq_one_letter_code
_entity_poly.pdbx_strand_id
1 'polypeptide(L)'
;DSDVVTHFENIVERWCSQIEDLLDEKQPPSKDADDSGPETEFEYWRTRMAKFNHVVEQLKKPIARVVIGVLTTAKSKHLKRWKLCDNGITDALNEAKDNVKYLSTLQKYTEPLYTGTPEAIIESLPALMNNVKMMLTIARYYSTQEHMTTLFVKITNQMIKTCKKSIECPVIGENKVRLWDQDYESLLKRLEMSLKLNDAYQELYRLTKEKLQTQPKVKQFDFNESRIFGKFDLYCKRVQKLMDMFTTIVQFSALANNKVEGMDSLISQFFQLVDDFKKKPYDLLDYTKNAFDRDFLEYNVNIAELETQLQGFINASFENITSTEHALALLKQFETILQRETLKSD
;
A
#
# COMPACT_ATOMS: atom_id res chain seq x y z
N ASP A 1 -58.86 7.69 -20.12
CA ASP A 1 -59.07 8.70 -19.07
C ASP A 1 -57.79 9.52 -18.94
N SER A 2 -57.89 10.85 -19.02
CA SER A 2 -56.72 11.75 -19.06
C SER A 2 -55.98 11.74 -17.71
N ASP A 3 -56.71 11.65 -16.60
CA ASP A 3 -56.15 11.74 -15.25
C ASP A 3 -55.26 10.52 -14.92
N VAL A 4 -55.66 9.34 -15.41
CA VAL A 4 -54.89 8.09 -15.27
C VAL A 4 -53.56 8.18 -16.04
N VAL A 5 -53.58 8.76 -17.24
CA VAL A 5 -52.37 8.95 -18.05
C VAL A 5 -51.42 9.91 -17.35
N THR A 6 -51.91 11.07 -16.88
CA THR A 6 -51.10 12.06 -16.15
C THR A 6 -50.53 11.48 -14.84
N HIS A 7 -51.29 10.66 -14.12
CA HIS A 7 -50.79 9.96 -12.93
C HIS A 7 -49.61 9.02 -13.26
N PHE A 8 -49.72 8.24 -14.34
CA PHE A 8 -48.65 7.34 -14.78
C PHE A 8 -47.43 8.08 -15.33
N GLU A 9 -47.62 9.22 -16.00
CA GLU A 9 -46.51 10.09 -16.43
C GLU A 9 -45.67 10.56 -15.24
N ASN A 10 -46.33 11.02 -14.16
CA ASN A 10 -45.66 11.44 -12.93
C ASN A 10 -44.89 10.29 -12.25
N ILE A 11 -45.43 9.07 -12.28
CA ILE A 11 -44.74 7.89 -11.73
C ILE A 11 -43.47 7.60 -12.53
N VAL A 12 -43.56 7.56 -13.86
CA VAL A 12 -42.41 7.30 -14.73
C VAL A 12 -41.35 8.39 -14.60
N GLU A 13 -41.74 9.65 -14.45
CA GLU A 13 -40.80 10.75 -14.24
C GLU A 13 -40.00 10.60 -12.94
N ARG A 14 -40.66 10.16 -11.86
CA ARG A 14 -39.97 9.85 -10.59
C ARG A 14 -39.04 8.66 -10.75
N TRP A 15 -39.44 7.60 -11.44
CA TRP A 15 -38.58 6.45 -11.71
C TRP A 15 -37.34 6.84 -12.51
N CYS A 16 -37.51 7.63 -13.58
CA CYS A 16 -36.38 8.12 -14.38
C CYS A 16 -35.40 8.92 -13.52
N SER A 17 -35.90 9.83 -12.69
CA SER A 17 -35.05 10.66 -11.83
C SER A 17 -34.28 9.80 -10.80
N GLN A 18 -34.94 8.83 -10.17
CA GLN A 18 -34.28 7.90 -9.24
C GLN A 18 -33.23 7.01 -9.92
N ILE A 19 -33.49 6.58 -11.16
CA ILE A 19 -32.53 5.79 -11.95
C ILE A 19 -31.33 6.64 -12.33
N GLU A 20 -31.55 7.87 -12.81
CA GLU A 20 -30.49 8.82 -13.16
C GLU A 20 -29.61 9.13 -11.94
N ASP A 21 -30.20 9.45 -10.78
CA ASP A 21 -29.48 9.67 -9.53
C ASP A 21 -28.61 8.47 -9.12
N LEU A 22 -29.14 7.25 -9.31
CA LEU A 22 -28.43 6.01 -8.99
C LEU A 22 -27.29 5.71 -9.99
N LEU A 23 -27.49 6.03 -11.28
CA LEU A 23 -26.45 5.91 -12.30
C LEU A 23 -25.32 6.91 -12.06
N ASP A 24 -25.65 8.13 -11.65
CA ASP A 24 -24.71 9.21 -11.33
C ASP A 24 -24.05 9.07 -9.95
N GLU A 25 -24.47 8.09 -9.14
CA GLU A 25 -23.83 7.78 -7.86
C GLU A 25 -22.35 7.44 -8.10
N LYS A 26 -21.46 8.42 -7.90
CA LYS A 26 -20.01 8.19 -7.97
C LYS A 26 -19.59 7.32 -6.79
N GLN A 27 -18.51 6.56 -6.98
CA GLN A 27 -17.82 5.96 -5.84
C GLN A 27 -17.51 7.09 -4.85
N PRO A 28 -18.04 7.03 -3.61
CA PRO A 28 -17.78 8.09 -2.65
C PRO A 28 -16.26 8.20 -2.49
N PRO A 29 -15.68 9.42 -2.50
CA PRO A 29 -14.29 9.58 -2.12
C PRO A 29 -14.17 8.99 -0.72
N SER A 30 -13.51 7.84 -0.61
CA SER A 30 -13.33 7.20 0.68
C SER A 30 -12.68 8.22 1.59
N LYS A 31 -13.27 8.49 2.76
CA LYS A 31 -12.66 9.33 3.78
C LYS A 31 -11.26 8.80 4.18
N ASP A 32 -11.01 7.53 3.89
CA ASP A 32 -9.74 6.80 3.99
C ASP A 32 -9.30 6.23 2.63
N ALA A 33 -9.42 6.99 1.53
CA ALA A 33 -8.97 6.55 0.21
C ALA A 33 -7.50 6.09 0.23
N ASP A 34 -6.72 6.67 1.15
CA ASP A 34 -5.32 6.37 1.37
C ASP A 34 -5.04 5.01 2.00
N ASP A 35 -6.05 4.39 2.59
CA ASP A 35 -5.93 3.15 3.37
C ASP A 35 -6.85 2.04 2.84
N SER A 36 -7.54 2.26 1.72
CA SER A 36 -8.43 1.27 1.13
C SER A 36 -7.65 0.15 0.43
N GLY A 37 -8.00 -1.11 0.74
CA GLY A 37 -7.46 -2.32 0.10
C GLY A 37 -8.36 -2.86 -1.02
N PRO A 38 -7.93 -3.88 -1.80
CA PRO A 38 -8.68 -4.41 -2.94
C PRO A 38 -10.11 -4.88 -2.63
N GLU A 39 -10.38 -5.33 -1.40
CA GLU A 39 -11.70 -5.82 -0.99
C GLU A 39 -12.75 -4.70 -1.02
N THR A 40 -12.34 -3.45 -0.78
CA THR A 40 -13.23 -2.29 -0.88
C THR A 40 -13.72 -2.05 -2.30
N GLU A 41 -12.92 -2.41 -3.31
CA GLU A 41 -13.31 -2.31 -4.71
C GLU A 41 -14.31 -3.41 -5.07
N PHE A 42 -14.05 -4.63 -4.62
CA PHE A 42 -14.99 -5.74 -4.76
C PHE A 42 -16.35 -5.41 -4.12
N GLU A 43 -16.34 -4.95 -2.87
CA GLU A 43 -17.58 -4.64 -2.15
C GLU A 43 -18.34 -3.47 -2.77
N TYR A 44 -17.63 -2.47 -3.31
CA TYR A 44 -18.24 -1.39 -4.10
C TYR A 44 -19.02 -1.93 -5.30
N TRP A 45 -18.38 -2.76 -6.14
CA TRP A 45 -19.04 -3.35 -7.30
C TRP A 45 -20.15 -4.33 -6.92
N ARG A 46 -19.98 -5.09 -5.84
CA ARG A 46 -21.00 -6.00 -5.31
C ARG A 46 -22.24 -5.25 -4.83
N THR A 47 -22.07 -4.19 -4.06
CA THR A 47 -23.15 -3.34 -3.58
C THR A 47 -23.86 -2.65 -4.75
N ARG A 48 -23.11 -2.11 -5.71
CA ARG A 48 -23.67 -1.46 -6.90
C ARG A 48 -24.47 -2.43 -7.76
N MET A 49 -23.95 -3.65 -7.99
CA MET A 49 -24.66 -4.74 -8.66
C MET A 49 -25.97 -5.08 -7.96
N ALA A 50 -25.97 -5.19 -6.63
CA ALA A 50 -27.17 -5.49 -5.85
C ALA A 50 -28.24 -4.40 -5.98
N LYS A 51 -27.84 -3.12 -5.90
CA LYS A 51 -28.73 -1.96 -6.10
C LYS A 51 -29.35 -1.98 -7.50
N PHE A 52 -28.55 -2.10 -8.55
CA PHE A 52 -29.03 -2.15 -9.93
C PHE A 52 -29.95 -3.35 -10.18
N ASN A 53 -29.59 -4.53 -9.67
CA ASN A 53 -30.41 -5.73 -9.82
C ASN A 53 -31.77 -5.55 -9.12
N HIS A 54 -31.77 -4.94 -7.94
CA HIS A 54 -33.00 -4.63 -7.22
C HIS A 54 -33.94 -3.74 -8.04
N VAL A 55 -33.42 -2.66 -8.64
CA VAL A 55 -34.19 -1.76 -9.50
C VAL A 55 -34.73 -2.51 -10.72
N VAL A 56 -33.88 -3.23 -11.45
CA VAL A 56 -34.29 -3.99 -12.65
C VAL A 56 -35.38 -5.01 -12.32
N GLU A 57 -35.30 -5.71 -11.19
CA GLU A 57 -36.35 -6.64 -10.77
C GLU A 57 -37.66 -5.93 -10.39
N GLN A 58 -37.61 -4.70 -9.84
CA GLN A 58 -38.82 -3.91 -9.65
C GLN A 58 -39.47 -3.51 -10.98
N LEU A 59 -38.67 -3.11 -11.98
CA LEU A 59 -39.18 -2.71 -13.30
C LEU A 59 -39.79 -3.87 -14.09
N LYS A 60 -39.37 -5.10 -13.81
CA LYS A 60 -39.95 -6.31 -14.41
C LYS A 60 -41.32 -6.69 -13.85
N LYS A 61 -41.75 -6.13 -12.70
CA LYS A 61 -43.02 -6.49 -12.06
C LYS A 61 -44.21 -6.19 -12.98
N PRO A 62 -45.31 -6.96 -12.91
CA PRO A 62 -46.49 -6.76 -13.75
C PRO A 62 -47.06 -5.34 -13.70
N ILE A 63 -47.06 -4.73 -12.51
CA ILE A 63 -47.55 -3.36 -12.29
C ILE A 63 -46.76 -2.34 -13.11
N ALA A 64 -45.42 -2.44 -13.13
CA ALA A 64 -44.58 -1.55 -13.92
C ALA A 64 -44.84 -1.72 -15.43
N ARG A 65 -45.02 -2.96 -15.89
CA ARG A 65 -45.38 -3.24 -17.29
C ARG A 65 -46.73 -2.65 -17.70
N VAL A 66 -47.72 -2.67 -16.81
CA VAL A 66 -49.05 -2.06 -17.06
C VAL A 66 -48.91 -0.54 -17.22
N VAL A 67 -48.18 0.13 -16.32
CA VAL A 67 -47.93 1.58 -16.37
C VAL A 67 -47.30 1.97 -17.71
N ILE A 68 -46.23 1.27 -18.12
CA ILE A 68 -45.56 1.53 -19.40
C ILE A 68 -46.44 1.18 -20.61
N GLY A 69 -47.23 0.11 -20.52
CA GLY A 69 -48.17 -0.30 -21.57
C GLY A 69 -49.26 0.74 -21.83
N VAL A 70 -49.86 1.29 -20.78
CA VAL A 70 -50.87 2.36 -20.89
C VAL A 70 -50.27 3.62 -21.50
N LEU A 71 -49.09 4.04 -21.04
CA LEU A 71 -48.40 5.22 -21.60
C LEU A 71 -48.01 5.02 -23.07
N THR A 72 -47.67 3.79 -23.47
CA THR A 72 -47.37 3.42 -24.87
C THR A 72 -48.59 3.59 -25.76
N THR A 73 -49.74 3.08 -25.35
CA THR A 73 -51.01 3.26 -26.08
C THR A 73 -51.40 4.74 -26.15
N ALA A 74 -51.17 5.48 -25.07
CA ALA A 74 -51.41 6.92 -25.01
C ALA A 74 -50.37 7.78 -25.76
N LYS A 75 -49.31 7.17 -26.32
CA LYS A 75 -48.22 7.86 -27.02
C LYS A 75 -47.56 8.98 -26.21
N SER A 76 -47.35 8.75 -24.91
CA SER A 76 -46.75 9.75 -24.02
C SER A 76 -45.32 10.11 -24.43
N LYS A 77 -44.98 11.41 -24.33
CA LYS A 77 -43.62 11.92 -24.57
C LYS A 77 -42.58 11.38 -23.58
N HIS A 78 -43.00 10.97 -22.38
CA HIS A 78 -42.11 10.50 -21.29
C HIS A 78 -41.47 9.13 -21.60
N LEU A 79 -42.04 8.36 -22.54
CA LEU A 79 -41.51 7.06 -22.95
C LEU A 79 -40.11 7.11 -23.54
N LYS A 80 -39.73 8.24 -24.16
CA LYS A 80 -38.37 8.41 -24.70
C LYS A 80 -37.33 8.43 -23.58
N ARG A 81 -37.56 9.24 -22.54
CA ARG A 81 -36.69 9.32 -21.35
C ARG A 81 -36.68 7.97 -20.60
N TRP A 82 -37.85 7.37 -20.41
CA TRP A 82 -37.98 6.05 -19.80
C TRP A 82 -37.09 5.00 -20.47
N LYS A 83 -37.15 4.89 -21.81
CA LYS A 83 -36.32 3.93 -22.54
C LYS A 83 -34.83 4.16 -22.37
N LEU A 84 -34.39 5.42 -22.26
CA LEU A 84 -32.99 5.74 -21.98
C LEU A 84 -32.60 5.26 -20.57
N CYS A 85 -33.43 5.52 -19.57
CA CYS A 85 -33.19 5.07 -18.20
C CYS A 85 -33.20 3.53 -18.09
N ASP A 86 -34.16 2.85 -18.71
CA ASP A 86 -34.31 1.38 -18.69
C ASP A 86 -33.12 0.68 -19.38
N ASN A 87 -32.65 1.22 -20.50
CA ASN A 87 -31.43 0.75 -21.15
C ASN A 87 -30.19 1.03 -20.28
N GLY A 88 -30.06 2.25 -19.76
CA GLY A 88 -28.92 2.65 -18.94
C GLY A 88 -28.75 1.80 -17.68
N ILE A 89 -29.84 1.52 -16.96
CA ILE A 89 -29.80 0.66 -15.76
C ILE A 89 -29.48 -0.80 -16.12
N THR A 90 -29.93 -1.28 -17.28
CA THR A 90 -29.63 -2.64 -17.77
C THR A 90 -28.16 -2.76 -18.13
N ASP A 91 -27.59 -1.77 -18.83
CA ASP A 91 -26.17 -1.75 -19.19
C ASP A 91 -25.29 -1.64 -17.95
N ALA A 92 -25.62 -0.75 -17.01
CA ALA A 92 -24.91 -0.60 -15.75
C ALA A 92 -24.97 -1.88 -14.88
N LEU A 93 -26.08 -2.61 -14.89
CA LEU A 93 -26.19 -3.91 -14.24
C LEU A 93 -25.29 -4.96 -14.90
N ASN A 94 -25.22 -4.98 -16.22
CA ASN A 94 -24.36 -5.92 -16.95
C ASN A 94 -22.87 -5.63 -16.70
N GLU A 95 -22.48 -4.35 -16.68
CA GLU A 95 -21.15 -3.91 -16.27
C GLU A 95 -20.84 -4.38 -14.85
N ALA A 96 -21.71 -4.07 -13.88
CA ALA A 96 -21.47 -4.42 -12.49
C ALA A 96 -21.34 -5.94 -12.29
N LYS A 97 -22.15 -6.74 -12.99
CA LYS A 97 -22.05 -8.21 -12.99
C LYS A 97 -20.71 -8.72 -13.53
N ASP A 98 -20.24 -8.17 -14.65
CA ASP A 98 -18.95 -8.54 -15.24
C ASP A 98 -17.79 -8.17 -14.30
N ASN A 99 -17.82 -6.95 -13.75
CA ASN A 99 -16.80 -6.47 -12.81
C ASN A 99 -16.75 -7.32 -11.53
N VAL A 100 -17.90 -7.62 -10.91
CA VAL A 100 -17.97 -8.52 -9.74
C VAL A 100 -17.42 -9.91 -10.07
N LYS A 101 -17.71 -10.45 -11.26
CA LYS A 101 -17.21 -11.76 -11.69
C LYS A 101 -15.68 -11.78 -11.79
N TYR A 102 -15.04 -10.77 -12.37
CA TYR A 102 -13.57 -10.75 -12.46
C TYR A 102 -12.92 -10.42 -11.12
N LEU A 103 -13.46 -9.48 -10.36
CA LEU A 103 -12.93 -9.15 -9.04
C LEU A 103 -13.04 -10.33 -8.06
N SER A 104 -14.11 -11.12 -8.10
CA SER A 104 -14.22 -12.34 -7.26
C SER A 104 -13.16 -13.37 -7.60
N THR A 105 -12.80 -13.54 -8.88
CA THR A 105 -11.68 -14.42 -9.26
C THR A 105 -10.34 -13.94 -8.73
N LEU A 106 -10.19 -12.62 -8.53
CA LEU A 106 -8.98 -12.01 -8.01
C LEU A 106 -8.86 -12.14 -6.47
N GLN A 107 -9.97 -12.26 -5.74
CA GLN A 107 -9.99 -12.29 -4.27
C GLN A 107 -9.03 -13.33 -3.68
N LYS A 108 -9.01 -14.54 -4.25
CA LYS A 108 -8.09 -15.62 -3.84
C LYS A 108 -6.62 -15.21 -3.93
N TYR A 109 -6.26 -14.40 -4.93
CA TYR A 109 -4.88 -13.94 -5.15
C TYR A 109 -4.53 -12.71 -4.33
N THR A 110 -5.54 -11.98 -3.84
CA THR A 110 -5.35 -10.85 -2.91
C THR A 110 -5.43 -11.26 -1.44
N GLU A 111 -5.93 -12.46 -1.12
CA GLU A 111 -6.02 -12.98 0.25
C GLU A 111 -4.68 -12.95 1.01
N PRO A 112 -3.53 -13.35 0.42
CA PRO A 112 -2.23 -13.25 1.11
C PRO A 112 -1.86 -11.82 1.51
N LEU A 113 -2.41 -10.80 0.85
CA LEU A 113 -2.18 -9.39 1.20
C LEU A 113 -2.80 -9.02 2.55
N TYR A 114 -3.76 -9.78 3.06
CA TYR A 114 -4.45 -9.50 4.33
C TYR A 114 -4.01 -10.41 5.47
N THR A 115 -3.73 -11.68 5.16
CA THR A 115 -3.46 -12.72 6.15
C THR A 115 -1.99 -13.10 6.25
N GLY A 116 -1.20 -12.87 5.20
CA GLY A 116 0.19 -13.29 5.11
C GLY A 116 1.19 -12.30 5.67
N THR A 117 2.47 -12.70 5.63
CA THR A 117 3.62 -11.83 5.88
C THR A 117 4.14 -11.24 4.55
N PRO A 118 5.01 -10.21 4.58
CA PRO A 118 5.64 -9.70 3.37
C PRO A 118 6.31 -10.79 2.49
N GLU A 119 6.93 -11.80 3.10
CA GLU A 119 7.51 -12.96 2.42
C GLU A 119 6.45 -13.76 1.66
N ALA A 120 5.35 -14.11 2.32
CA ALA A 120 4.25 -14.85 1.69
C ALA A 120 3.61 -14.04 0.55
N ILE A 121 3.57 -12.71 0.68
CA ILE A 121 3.12 -11.84 -0.41
C ILE A 121 4.08 -11.97 -1.60
N ILE A 122 5.40 -11.87 -1.40
CA ILE A 122 6.40 -12.03 -2.46
C ILE A 122 6.22 -13.35 -3.22
N GLU A 123 6.01 -14.46 -2.51
CA GLU A 123 5.78 -15.77 -3.12
C GLU A 123 4.50 -15.81 -3.97
N SER A 124 3.46 -15.07 -3.56
CA SER A 124 2.17 -15.02 -4.26
C SER A 124 2.11 -13.97 -5.38
N LEU A 125 3.02 -13.00 -5.42
CA LEU A 125 3.05 -11.89 -6.37
C LEU A 125 2.98 -12.36 -7.84
N PRO A 126 3.74 -13.38 -8.30
CA PRO A 126 3.65 -13.87 -9.68
C PRO A 126 2.24 -14.32 -10.07
N ALA A 127 1.54 -15.01 -9.16
CA ALA A 127 0.18 -15.47 -9.40
C ALA A 127 -0.80 -14.28 -9.44
N LEU A 128 -0.66 -13.33 -8.52
CA LEU A 128 -1.47 -12.10 -8.51
C LEU A 128 -1.30 -11.31 -9.80
N MET A 129 -0.06 -11.03 -10.22
CA MET A 129 0.22 -10.24 -11.42
C MET A 129 -0.32 -10.90 -12.70
N ASN A 130 -0.16 -12.22 -12.82
CA ASN A 130 -0.71 -12.96 -13.96
C ASN A 130 -2.25 -12.88 -14.02
N ASN A 131 -2.93 -12.94 -12.88
CA ASN A 131 -4.39 -12.81 -12.84
C ASN A 131 -4.86 -11.39 -13.15
N VAL A 132 -4.15 -10.37 -12.66
CA VAL A 132 -4.42 -8.97 -13.03
C VAL A 132 -4.23 -8.76 -14.54
N LYS A 133 -3.18 -9.34 -15.14
CA LYS A 133 -2.96 -9.34 -16.59
C LYS A 133 -4.09 -10.04 -17.35
N MET A 134 -4.55 -11.20 -16.89
CA MET A 134 -5.68 -11.91 -17.50
C MET A 134 -6.95 -11.06 -17.45
N MET A 135 -7.22 -10.43 -16.31
CA MET A 135 -8.36 -9.54 -16.15
C MET A 135 -8.27 -8.34 -17.12
N LEU A 136 -7.11 -7.70 -17.27
CA LEU A 136 -6.93 -6.63 -18.26
C LEU A 136 -7.28 -7.10 -19.69
N THR A 137 -6.90 -8.34 -20.03
CA THR A 137 -7.05 -8.88 -21.38
C THR A 137 -8.50 -9.27 -21.69
N ILE A 138 -9.22 -9.85 -20.73
CA ILE A 138 -10.51 -10.50 -20.96
C ILE A 138 -11.69 -9.64 -20.47
N ALA A 139 -11.53 -8.88 -19.38
CA ALA A 139 -12.62 -8.10 -18.81
C ALA A 139 -13.08 -7.02 -19.79
N ARG A 140 -14.40 -6.93 -20.03
CA ARG A 140 -14.93 -5.98 -21.00
C ARG A 140 -15.00 -4.57 -20.42
N TYR A 141 -15.49 -4.47 -19.19
CA TYR A 141 -15.77 -3.18 -18.53
C TYR A 141 -14.68 -2.79 -17.52
N TYR A 142 -14.15 -3.74 -16.74
CA TYR A 142 -13.14 -3.41 -15.72
C TYR A 142 -11.76 -3.04 -16.29
N SER A 143 -11.44 -3.41 -17.52
CA SER A 143 -10.09 -3.27 -18.12
C SER A 143 -9.73 -1.84 -18.56
N THR A 144 -10.43 -0.82 -18.04
CA THR A 144 -10.09 0.60 -18.28
C THR A 144 -8.84 0.98 -17.50
N GLN A 145 -8.11 1.99 -18.00
CA GLN A 145 -6.89 2.48 -17.37
C GLN A 145 -7.15 2.96 -15.92
N GLU A 146 -8.30 3.59 -15.68
CA GLU A 146 -8.69 4.13 -14.38
C GLU A 146 -8.98 3.04 -13.35
N HIS A 147 -9.79 2.03 -13.69
CA HIS A 147 -10.11 0.92 -12.80
C HIS A 147 -8.86 0.08 -12.46
N MET A 148 -8.01 -0.16 -13.46
CA MET A 148 -6.75 -0.88 -13.27
C MET A 148 -5.78 -0.10 -12.37
N THR A 149 -5.63 1.20 -12.60
CA THR A 149 -4.81 2.07 -11.73
C THR A 149 -5.35 2.05 -10.29
N THR A 150 -6.66 2.17 -10.11
CA THR A 150 -7.31 2.15 -8.80
C THR A 150 -7.09 0.83 -8.07
N LEU A 151 -7.20 -0.30 -8.78
CA LEU A 151 -6.92 -1.62 -8.22
C LEU A 151 -5.46 -1.74 -7.76
N PHE A 152 -4.50 -1.34 -8.60
CA PHE A 152 -3.09 -1.38 -8.24
C PHE A 152 -2.77 -0.49 -7.04
N VAL A 153 -3.32 0.72 -6.98
CA VAL A 153 -3.20 1.60 -5.80
C VAL A 153 -3.71 0.92 -4.54
N LYS A 154 -4.87 0.25 -4.61
CA LYS A 154 -5.44 -0.48 -3.47
C LYS A 154 -4.58 -1.67 -3.06
N ILE A 155 -4.04 -2.43 -4.03
CA ILE A 155 -3.07 -3.51 -3.77
C ILE A 155 -1.85 -2.97 -3.03
N THR A 156 -1.28 -1.86 -3.51
CA THR A 156 -0.11 -1.21 -2.89
C THR A 156 -0.41 -0.73 -1.47
N ASN A 157 -1.55 -0.06 -1.25
CA ASN A 157 -1.95 0.37 0.09
C ASN A 157 -2.02 -0.82 1.06
N GLN A 158 -2.59 -1.95 0.61
CA GLN A 158 -2.69 -3.15 1.42
C GLN A 158 -1.33 -3.80 1.70
N MET A 159 -0.39 -3.78 0.75
CA MET A 159 1.00 -4.23 0.99
C MET A 159 1.68 -3.39 2.07
N ILE A 160 1.56 -2.06 2.00
CA ILE A 160 2.11 -1.15 3.01
C ILE A 160 1.52 -1.46 4.39
N LYS A 161 0.20 -1.70 4.48
CA LYS A 161 -0.46 -2.11 5.73
C LYS A 161 0.13 -3.39 6.31
N THR A 162 0.36 -4.39 5.47
CA THR A 162 0.92 -5.67 5.91
C THR A 162 2.37 -5.53 6.35
N CYS A 163 3.17 -4.73 5.65
CA CYS A 163 4.52 -4.37 6.11
C CYS A 163 4.51 -3.67 7.48
N LYS A 164 3.67 -2.64 7.66
CA LYS A 164 3.52 -1.93 8.94
C LYS A 164 3.09 -2.88 10.05
N LYS A 165 2.08 -3.73 9.79
CA LYS A 165 1.60 -4.72 10.74
C LYS A 165 2.69 -5.72 11.12
N SER A 166 3.48 -6.20 10.16
CA SER A 166 4.60 -7.10 10.42
C SER A 166 5.65 -6.46 11.35
N ILE A 167 5.94 -5.17 11.14
CA ILE A 167 6.91 -4.42 11.97
C ILE A 167 6.35 -4.11 13.38
N GLU A 168 5.11 -3.65 13.49
CA GLU A 168 4.49 -3.27 14.77
C GLU A 168 4.05 -4.48 15.62
N CYS A 169 3.63 -5.56 14.96
CA CYS A 169 3.12 -6.78 15.58
C CYS A 169 3.92 -7.98 15.05
N PRO A 170 5.12 -8.26 15.62
CA PRO A 170 5.96 -9.36 15.17
C PRO A 170 5.28 -10.73 15.33
N VAL A 171 4.26 -10.83 16.19
CA VAL A 171 3.42 -12.01 16.40
C VAL A 171 1.98 -11.70 15.99
N ILE A 172 1.39 -12.60 15.20
CA ILE A 172 0.01 -12.47 14.70
C ILE A 172 -0.96 -12.52 15.90
N GLY A 173 -1.65 -11.40 16.15
CA GLY A 173 -2.72 -11.32 17.15
C GLY A 173 -2.34 -10.66 18.49
N GLU A 174 -1.13 -10.13 18.62
CA GLU A 174 -0.71 -9.36 19.80
C GLU A 174 -0.93 -7.84 19.65
N ASN A 175 -0.88 -7.12 20.77
CA ASN A 175 -0.93 -5.66 20.79
C ASN A 175 0.30 -5.05 20.11
N LYS A 176 0.16 -3.83 19.56
CA LYS A 176 1.27 -3.09 18.96
C LYS A 176 2.43 -2.96 19.94
N VAL A 177 3.61 -3.45 19.55
CA VAL A 177 4.86 -3.29 20.30
C VAL A 177 5.59 -2.07 19.75
N ARG A 178 6.06 -1.19 20.63
CA ARG A 178 6.89 -0.05 20.21
C ARG A 178 8.16 -0.58 19.54
N LEU A 179 8.58 0.02 18.44
CA LEU A 179 9.76 -0.42 17.70
C LEU A 179 11.02 -0.47 18.59
N TRP A 180 11.13 0.45 19.55
CA TRP A 180 12.24 0.55 20.50
C TRP A 180 12.34 -0.60 21.49
N ASP A 181 11.24 -1.31 21.74
CA ASP A 181 11.16 -2.37 22.77
C ASP A 181 11.32 -3.78 22.14
N GLN A 182 11.55 -3.84 20.83
CA GLN A 182 11.71 -5.10 20.10
C GLN A 182 13.18 -5.52 19.99
N ASP A 183 13.41 -6.81 19.73
CA ASP A 183 14.71 -7.29 19.29
C ASP A 183 15.12 -6.65 17.95
N TYR A 184 16.24 -5.91 17.95
CA TYR A 184 16.67 -5.13 16.79
C TYR A 184 17.10 -5.99 15.61
N GLU A 185 17.70 -7.17 15.82
CA GLU A 185 18.07 -8.06 14.72
C GLU A 185 16.84 -8.56 13.97
N SER A 186 15.81 -8.97 14.70
CA SER A 186 14.54 -9.40 14.12
C SER A 186 13.78 -8.24 13.48
N LEU A 187 13.83 -7.03 14.07
CA LEU A 187 13.24 -5.82 13.51
C LEU A 187 13.89 -5.44 12.16
N LEU A 188 15.22 -5.46 12.09
CA LEU A 188 15.98 -5.17 10.87
C LEU A 188 15.59 -6.13 9.73
N LYS A 189 15.45 -7.43 10.02
CA LYS A 189 14.98 -8.42 9.02
C LYS A 189 13.59 -8.09 8.46
N ARG A 190 12.66 -7.64 9.30
CA ARG A 190 11.30 -7.24 8.88
C ARG A 190 11.28 -5.93 8.08
N LEU A 191 12.12 -4.97 8.46
CA LEU A 191 12.33 -3.74 7.69
C LEU A 191 12.89 -4.06 6.30
N GLU A 192 13.95 -4.87 6.23
CA GLU A 192 14.55 -5.32 4.97
C GLU A 192 13.53 -6.05 4.09
N MET A 193 12.69 -6.92 4.68
CA MET A 193 11.67 -7.63 3.90
C MET A 193 10.62 -6.68 3.30
N SER A 194 10.31 -5.58 3.98
CA SER A 194 9.40 -4.56 3.43
C SER A 194 9.98 -3.88 2.19
N LEU A 195 11.30 -3.67 2.15
CA LEU A 195 12.00 -3.15 0.96
C LEU A 195 11.98 -4.18 -0.18
N LYS A 196 12.34 -5.43 0.13
CA LYS A 196 12.32 -6.54 -0.84
C LYS A 196 10.93 -6.75 -1.46
N LEU A 197 9.86 -6.58 -0.69
CA LEU A 197 8.50 -6.66 -1.20
C LEU A 197 8.21 -5.59 -2.26
N ASN A 198 8.60 -4.33 -2.00
CA ASN A 198 8.42 -3.25 -2.97
C ASN A 198 9.22 -3.51 -4.25
N ASP A 199 10.48 -3.92 -4.12
CA ASP A 199 11.36 -4.21 -5.25
C ASP A 199 10.79 -5.35 -6.11
N ALA A 200 10.40 -6.47 -5.48
CA ALA A 200 9.80 -7.60 -6.16
C ALA A 200 8.48 -7.22 -6.87
N TYR A 201 7.67 -6.38 -6.25
CA TYR A 201 6.40 -5.91 -6.82
C TYR A 201 6.63 -5.00 -8.04
N GLN A 202 7.53 -4.02 -7.95
CA GLN A 202 7.86 -3.12 -9.06
C GLN A 202 8.51 -3.87 -10.22
N GLU A 203 9.44 -4.79 -9.91
CA GLU A 203 10.14 -5.58 -10.93
C GLU A 203 9.15 -6.47 -11.69
N LEU A 204 8.28 -7.18 -10.96
CA LEU A 204 7.28 -8.03 -11.60
C LEU A 204 6.28 -7.24 -12.46
N TYR A 205 5.93 -6.02 -12.04
CA TYR A 205 5.11 -5.12 -12.84
C TYR A 205 5.82 -4.71 -14.14
N ARG A 206 7.10 -4.30 -14.06
CA ARG A 206 7.92 -3.92 -15.23
C ARG A 206 8.10 -5.09 -16.19
N LEU A 207 8.46 -6.27 -15.69
CA LEU A 207 8.56 -7.49 -16.49
C LEU A 207 7.25 -7.85 -17.19
N THR A 208 6.11 -7.63 -16.53
CA THR A 208 4.79 -7.90 -17.12
C THR A 208 4.47 -6.86 -18.21
N LYS A 209 4.80 -5.59 -17.97
CA LYS A 209 4.66 -4.50 -18.94
C LYS A 209 5.50 -4.75 -20.20
N GLU A 210 6.77 -5.09 -20.04
CA GLU A 210 7.67 -5.44 -21.15
C GLU A 210 7.15 -6.62 -21.96
N LYS A 211 6.68 -7.69 -21.29
CA LYS A 211 6.08 -8.84 -21.97
C LYS A 211 4.86 -8.45 -22.80
N LEU A 212 4.01 -7.54 -22.31
CA LEU A 212 2.85 -7.06 -23.06
C LEU A 212 3.24 -6.21 -24.26
N GLN A 213 4.33 -5.44 -24.17
CA GLN A 213 4.85 -4.64 -25.29
C GLN A 213 5.30 -5.51 -26.47
N THR A 214 5.75 -6.75 -26.23
CA THR A 214 6.05 -7.71 -27.31
C THR A 214 4.81 -8.15 -28.09
N GLN A 215 3.61 -7.92 -27.56
CA GLN A 215 2.32 -8.29 -28.15
C GLN A 215 1.44 -7.04 -28.38
N PRO A 216 1.72 -6.23 -29.42
CA PRO A 216 1.08 -4.93 -29.62
C PRO A 216 -0.44 -4.98 -29.85
N LYS A 217 -0.99 -6.15 -30.18
CA LYS A 217 -2.44 -6.36 -30.35
C LYS A 217 -3.20 -6.51 -29.03
N VAL A 218 -2.51 -6.70 -27.91
CA VAL A 218 -3.10 -6.86 -26.57
C VAL A 218 -3.09 -5.52 -25.84
N LYS A 219 -4.04 -5.33 -24.91
CA LYS A 219 -4.06 -4.15 -24.02
C LYS A 219 -2.77 -4.07 -23.21
N GLN A 220 -2.18 -2.88 -23.17
CA GLN A 220 -0.88 -2.61 -22.57
C GLN A 220 -1.00 -2.16 -21.11
N PHE A 221 0.03 -2.41 -20.32
CA PHE A 221 0.18 -1.84 -18.98
C PHE A 221 0.70 -0.40 -19.10
N ASP A 222 -0.17 0.51 -19.49
CA ASP A 222 0.14 1.94 -19.54
C ASP A 222 -0.60 2.67 -18.42
N PHE A 223 -0.24 2.35 -17.18
CA PHE A 223 -0.87 2.95 -15.98
C PHE A 223 0.07 3.99 -15.37
N ASN A 224 -0.50 4.90 -14.58
CA ASN A 224 0.28 5.92 -13.89
C ASN A 224 1.08 5.29 -12.73
N GLU A 225 2.34 4.94 -13.02
CA GLU A 225 3.26 4.31 -12.06
C GLU A 225 3.48 5.17 -10.82
N SER A 226 3.52 6.49 -10.94
CA SER A 226 3.67 7.39 -9.79
C SER A 226 2.49 7.29 -8.82
N ARG A 227 1.26 7.10 -9.33
CA ARG A 227 0.10 6.85 -8.47
C ARG A 227 0.16 5.48 -7.80
N ILE A 228 0.62 4.46 -8.51
CA ILE A 228 0.69 3.08 -8.01
C ILE A 228 1.79 2.95 -6.95
N PHE A 229 3.02 3.36 -7.25
CA PHE A 229 4.19 3.09 -6.42
C PHE A 229 4.57 4.23 -5.50
N GLY A 230 4.19 5.48 -5.79
CA GLY A 230 4.73 6.65 -5.11
C GLY A 230 4.57 6.62 -3.57
N LYS A 231 3.46 6.07 -3.06
CA LYS A 231 3.28 5.87 -1.62
C LYS A 231 4.19 4.79 -1.05
N PHE A 232 4.36 3.70 -1.76
CA PHE A 232 5.26 2.62 -1.33
C PHE A 232 6.70 3.12 -1.34
N ASP A 233 7.11 3.90 -2.35
CA ASP A 233 8.43 4.51 -2.42
C ASP A 233 8.71 5.45 -1.23
N LEU A 234 7.72 6.27 -0.84
CA LEU A 234 7.84 7.12 0.36
C LEU A 234 7.96 6.29 1.64
N TYR A 235 7.16 5.23 1.76
CA TYR A 235 7.26 4.30 2.88
C TYR A 235 8.63 3.60 2.93
N CYS A 236 9.14 3.10 1.80
CA CYS A 236 10.45 2.47 1.70
C CYS A 236 11.58 3.43 2.05
N LYS A 237 11.51 4.70 1.63
CA LYS A 237 12.47 5.73 2.06
C LYS A 237 12.47 5.92 3.58
N ARG A 238 11.30 5.87 4.23
CA ARG A 238 11.21 5.92 5.70
C ARG A 238 11.79 4.67 6.34
N VAL A 239 11.45 3.49 5.83
CA VAL A 239 11.97 2.19 6.29
C VAL A 239 13.50 2.13 6.19
N GLN A 240 14.09 2.61 5.10
CA GLN A 240 15.55 2.68 4.95
C GLN A 240 16.21 3.51 6.05
N LYS A 241 15.68 4.71 6.33
CA LYS A 241 16.19 5.57 7.42
C LYS A 241 16.12 4.90 8.79
N LEU A 242 15.03 4.18 9.06
CA LEU A 242 14.88 3.40 10.29
C LEU A 242 15.87 2.23 10.33
N MET A 243 16.07 1.54 9.22
CA MET A 243 17.04 0.46 9.11
C MET A 243 18.46 0.96 9.39
N ASP A 244 18.85 2.10 8.82
CA ASP A 244 20.15 2.73 9.07
C ASP A 244 20.31 3.11 10.56
N MET A 245 19.26 3.69 11.16
CA MET A 245 19.25 4.05 12.58
C MET A 245 19.42 2.83 13.49
N PHE A 246 18.58 1.81 13.33
CA PHE A 246 18.63 0.60 14.18
C PHE A 246 19.92 -0.19 13.96
N THR A 247 20.46 -0.22 12.73
CA THR A 247 21.77 -0.81 12.45
C THR A 247 22.87 -0.11 13.25
N THR A 248 22.83 1.23 13.29
CA THR A 248 23.79 2.02 14.07
C THR A 248 23.65 1.74 15.57
N ILE A 249 22.41 1.62 16.08
CA ILE A 249 22.16 1.26 17.48
C ILE A 249 22.73 -0.13 17.83
N VAL A 250 22.55 -1.12 16.95
CA VAL A 250 23.12 -2.46 17.14
C VAL A 250 24.65 -2.42 17.20
N GLN A 251 25.30 -1.68 16.31
CA GLN A 251 26.76 -1.53 16.30
C GLN A 251 27.29 -0.89 17.59
N PHE A 252 26.71 0.23 18.01
CA PHE A 252 27.11 0.89 19.26
C PHE A 252 26.78 0.06 20.52
N SER A 253 25.71 -0.73 20.49
CA SER A 253 25.39 -1.68 21.57
C SER A 253 26.42 -2.81 21.65
N ALA A 254 26.88 -3.32 20.52
CA ALA A 254 27.98 -4.28 20.47
C ALA A 254 29.28 -3.68 21.00
N LEU A 255 29.57 -2.41 20.68
CA LEU A 255 30.73 -1.67 21.22
C LEU A 255 30.67 -1.55 22.76
N ALA A 256 29.50 -1.19 23.30
CA ALA A 256 29.27 -1.09 24.75
C ALA A 256 29.48 -2.41 25.48
N ASN A 257 29.01 -3.52 24.90
CA ASN A 257 29.15 -4.85 25.49
C ASN A 257 30.61 -5.35 25.50
N ASN A 258 31.43 -4.87 24.56
CA ASN A 258 32.84 -5.25 24.42
C ASN A 258 33.78 -4.53 25.40
N LYS A 259 33.29 -3.56 26.19
CA LYS A 259 34.03 -2.84 27.24
C LYS A 259 35.42 -2.35 26.79
N VAL A 260 35.47 -1.69 25.64
CA VAL A 260 36.71 -1.03 25.18
C VAL A 260 37.04 0.10 26.16
N GLU A 261 38.18 0.01 26.84
CA GLU A 261 38.61 1.00 27.83
C GLU A 261 38.67 2.40 27.19
N GLY A 262 38.13 3.42 27.88
CA GLY A 262 38.17 4.82 27.42
C GLY A 262 37.03 5.23 26.48
N MET A 263 36.15 4.31 26.08
CA MET A 263 34.99 4.62 25.21
C MET A 263 33.69 4.95 25.96
N ASP A 264 33.66 4.83 27.29
CA ASP A 264 32.42 4.98 28.09
C ASP A 264 31.72 6.33 27.86
N SER A 265 32.49 7.40 27.69
CA SER A 265 31.94 8.75 27.41
C SER A 265 31.25 8.83 26.05
N LEU A 266 31.89 8.32 24.98
CA LEU A 266 31.32 8.32 23.62
C LEU A 266 30.06 7.47 23.54
N ILE A 267 30.08 6.30 24.19
CA ILE A 267 28.95 5.38 24.23
C ILE A 267 27.79 6.00 25.01
N SER A 268 28.07 6.65 26.14
CA SER A 268 27.05 7.36 26.91
C SER A 268 26.42 8.52 26.13
N GLN A 269 27.22 9.29 25.39
CA GLN A 269 26.72 10.35 24.51
C GLN A 269 25.82 9.79 23.39
N PHE A 270 26.21 8.68 22.77
CA PHE A 270 25.39 8.00 21.75
C PHE A 270 24.01 7.59 22.31
N PHE A 271 23.98 6.90 23.45
CA PHE A 271 22.70 6.45 24.02
C PHE A 271 21.83 7.60 24.50
N GLN A 272 22.42 8.72 24.93
CA GLN A 272 21.67 9.93 25.23
C GLN A 272 20.96 10.49 23.98
N LEU A 273 21.64 10.54 22.83
CA LEU A 273 21.02 10.95 21.55
C LEU A 273 19.86 10.03 21.16
N VAL A 274 20.05 8.71 21.32
CA VAL A 274 19.00 7.71 21.06
C VAL A 274 17.81 7.93 21.98
N ASP A 275 18.03 8.18 23.27
CA ASP A 275 16.96 8.39 24.24
C ASP A 275 16.21 9.71 24.01
N ASP A 276 16.88 10.75 23.54
CA ASP A 276 16.22 11.99 23.13
C ASP A 276 15.39 11.82 21.86
N PHE A 277 15.84 10.97 20.93
CA PHE A 277 15.06 10.59 19.75
C PHE A 277 13.85 9.72 20.10
N LYS A 278 13.98 8.80 21.06
CA LYS A 278 12.87 7.95 21.56
C LYS A 278 11.71 8.74 22.17
N LYS A 279 11.98 9.92 22.76
CA LYS A 279 10.98 10.77 23.42
C LYS A 279 10.08 11.51 22.43
N LYS A 280 10.39 11.49 21.13
CA LYS A 280 9.63 12.21 20.12
C LYS A 280 8.21 11.64 19.99
N PRO A 281 7.16 12.48 19.88
CA PRO A 281 5.76 12.05 20.04
C PRO A 281 5.13 11.48 18.76
N TYR A 282 5.89 11.35 17.66
CA TYR A 282 5.38 10.88 16.38
C TYR A 282 5.60 9.38 16.18
N ASP A 283 4.75 8.77 15.36
CA ASP A 283 4.94 7.41 14.87
C ASP A 283 6.10 7.39 13.85
N LEU A 284 7.08 6.50 14.08
CA LEU A 284 8.26 6.34 13.23
C LEU A 284 7.92 5.85 11.83
N LEU A 285 6.88 5.02 11.69
CA LEU A 285 6.42 4.44 10.43
C LEU A 285 5.46 5.36 9.66
N ASP A 286 5.09 6.51 10.24
CA ASP A 286 4.31 7.54 9.56
C ASP A 286 5.19 8.30 8.55
N TYR A 287 5.13 7.86 7.31
CA TYR A 287 5.85 8.44 6.17
C TYR A 287 5.17 9.69 5.60
N THR A 288 3.99 10.07 6.08
CA THR A 288 3.27 11.25 5.58
C THR A 288 3.75 12.55 6.23
N LYS A 289 4.43 12.44 7.38
CA LYS A 289 4.90 13.58 8.16
C LYS A 289 6.41 13.75 8.04
N ASN A 290 6.81 14.98 7.74
CA ASN A 290 8.21 15.40 7.64
C ASN A 290 8.89 15.67 9.00
N ALA A 291 8.17 15.54 10.12
CA ALA A 291 8.74 15.81 11.45
C ALA A 291 9.93 14.91 11.78
N PHE A 292 9.77 13.60 11.52
CA PHE A 292 10.85 12.63 11.65
C PHE A 292 12.04 12.97 10.76
N ASP A 293 11.82 13.43 9.51
CA ASP A 293 12.93 13.66 8.57
C ASP A 293 13.86 14.79 9.02
N ARG A 294 13.33 15.81 9.69
CA ARG A 294 14.13 16.88 10.28
C ARG A 294 14.95 16.38 11.46
N ASP A 295 14.29 15.69 12.39
CA ASP A 295 14.94 15.17 13.59
C ASP A 295 15.97 14.08 13.24
N PHE A 296 15.72 13.29 12.20
CA PHE A 296 16.65 12.28 11.69
C PHE A 296 17.90 12.91 11.08
N LEU A 297 17.77 14.05 10.41
CA LEU A 297 18.90 14.77 9.85
C LEU A 297 19.79 15.34 10.97
N GLU A 298 19.19 15.93 12.01
CA GLU A 298 19.92 16.39 13.20
C GLU A 298 20.61 15.22 13.92
N TYR A 299 19.90 14.10 14.10
CA TYR A 299 20.47 12.88 14.64
C TYR A 299 21.70 12.42 13.84
N ASN A 300 21.62 12.38 12.51
CA ASN A 300 22.75 11.96 11.68
C ASN A 300 23.96 12.90 11.76
N VAL A 301 23.75 14.21 11.93
CA VAL A 301 24.86 15.16 12.15
C VAL A 301 25.58 14.82 13.46
N ASN A 302 24.83 14.60 14.54
CA ASN A 302 25.42 14.25 15.83
C ASN A 302 26.10 12.86 15.81
N ILE A 303 25.55 11.89 15.06
CA ILE A 303 26.19 10.59 14.83
C ILE A 303 27.50 10.75 14.05
N ALA A 304 27.53 11.55 12.99
CA ALA A 304 28.76 11.77 12.21
C ALA A 304 29.87 12.44 13.05
N GLU A 305 29.49 13.35 13.96
CA GLU A 305 30.43 13.93 14.92
C GLU A 305 30.98 12.87 15.88
N LEU A 306 30.12 12.02 16.44
CA LEU A 306 30.54 10.91 17.30
C LEU A 306 31.44 9.91 16.56
N GLU A 307 31.19 9.63 15.29
CA GLU A 307 32.05 8.80 14.45
C GLU A 307 33.43 9.43 14.24
N THR A 308 33.49 10.75 14.05
CA THR A 308 34.75 11.48 13.94
C THR A 308 35.54 11.40 15.24
N GLN A 309 34.87 11.54 16.39
CA GLN A 309 35.51 11.37 17.70
C GLN A 309 35.99 9.92 17.93
N LEU A 310 35.19 8.94 17.50
CA LEU A 310 35.55 7.52 17.55
C LEU A 310 36.79 7.23 16.71
N GLN A 311 36.87 7.77 15.48
CA GLN A 311 38.04 7.64 14.62
C GLN A 311 39.29 8.25 15.27
N GLY A 312 39.15 9.45 15.85
CA GLY A 312 40.23 10.09 16.60
C GLY A 312 40.73 9.25 17.77
N PHE A 313 39.81 8.61 18.50
CA PHE A 313 40.14 7.70 19.59
C PHE A 313 40.88 6.44 19.10
N ILE A 314 40.41 5.84 18.01
CA ILE A 314 41.04 4.67 17.39
C ILE A 314 42.49 5.00 17.00
N ASN A 315 42.70 6.11 16.29
CA ASN A 315 44.03 6.55 15.87
C ASN A 315 44.97 6.77 17.07
N ALA A 316 44.51 7.48 18.10
CA ALA A 316 45.29 7.74 19.31
C ALA A 316 45.60 6.47 20.11
N SER A 317 44.70 5.48 20.07
CA SER A 317 44.91 4.18 20.68
C SER A 317 46.03 3.42 19.97
N PHE A 318 46.05 3.42 18.62
CA PHE A 318 47.11 2.79 17.82
C PHE A 318 48.49 3.46 17.94
N GLU A 319 48.54 4.77 18.16
CA GLU A 319 49.80 5.49 18.39
C GLU A 319 50.51 5.09 19.69
N ASN A 320 49.76 4.61 20.69
CA ASN A 320 50.28 4.29 22.03
C ASN A 320 50.44 2.78 22.30
N ILE A 321 50.33 1.91 21.29
CA ILE A 321 50.37 0.46 21.50
C ILE A 321 51.80 -0.04 21.67
N THR A 322 52.03 -0.77 22.77
CA THR A 322 53.33 -1.34 23.14
C THR A 322 53.56 -2.76 22.59
N SER A 323 52.52 -3.43 22.09
CA SER A 323 52.59 -4.80 21.54
C SER A 323 51.74 -4.98 20.28
N THR A 324 52.36 -5.52 19.22
CA THR A 324 51.69 -5.85 17.94
C THR A 324 50.51 -6.82 18.12
N GLU A 325 50.58 -7.72 19.09
CA GLU A 325 49.51 -8.68 19.38
C GLU A 325 48.28 -7.98 19.98
N HIS A 326 48.50 -6.96 20.81
CA HIS A 326 47.43 -6.14 21.38
C HIS A 326 46.78 -5.25 20.31
N ALA A 327 47.58 -4.71 19.39
CA ALA A 327 47.10 -3.95 18.23
C ALA A 327 46.19 -4.81 17.33
N LEU A 328 46.62 -6.02 16.99
CA LEU A 328 45.86 -6.95 16.16
C LEU A 328 44.54 -7.38 16.82
N ALA A 329 44.53 -7.59 18.14
CA ALA A 329 43.31 -7.91 18.88
C ALA A 329 42.31 -6.75 18.86
N LEU A 330 42.79 -5.52 19.10
CA LEU A 330 41.96 -4.30 19.09
C LEU A 330 41.39 -4.00 17.70
N LEU A 331 42.21 -4.14 16.65
CA LEU A 331 41.78 -3.94 15.26
C LEU A 331 40.68 -4.93 14.88
N LYS A 332 40.86 -6.21 15.21
CA LYS A 332 39.87 -7.25 14.94
C LYS A 332 38.56 -7.00 15.70
N GLN A 333 38.64 -6.43 16.90
CA GLN A 333 37.46 -6.03 17.67
C GLN A 333 36.71 -4.89 16.98
N PHE A 334 37.40 -3.87 16.47
CA PHE A 334 36.78 -2.79 15.70
C PHE A 334 36.21 -3.24 14.36
N GLU A 335 36.92 -4.08 13.58
CA GLU A 335 36.40 -4.64 12.32
C GLU A 335 35.11 -5.45 12.50
N THR A 336 35.00 -6.15 13.63
CA THR A 336 33.81 -6.96 13.95
C THR A 336 32.61 -6.07 14.32
N ILE A 337 32.87 -4.90 14.91
CA ILE A 337 31.83 -4.02 15.48
C ILE A 337 31.42 -2.92 14.49
N LEU A 338 32.36 -2.36 13.74
CA LEU A 338 32.17 -1.24 12.84
C LEU A 338 32.01 -1.75 11.41
N GLN A 339 30.76 -1.92 10.97
CA GLN A 339 30.47 -2.35 9.60
C GLN A 339 30.26 -1.20 8.60
N ARG A 340 30.28 0.06 9.05
CA ARG A 340 30.14 1.23 8.16
C ARG A 340 31.38 1.41 7.29
N GLU A 341 31.17 1.70 6.01
CA GLU A 341 32.24 1.82 5.00
C GLU A 341 33.26 2.92 5.33
N THR A 342 32.81 4.02 5.94
CA THR A 342 33.68 5.16 6.32
C THR A 342 34.73 4.81 7.36
N LEU A 343 34.49 3.79 8.20
CA LEU A 343 35.42 3.32 9.23
C LEU A 343 36.21 2.09 8.76
N LYS A 344 35.88 1.52 7.59
CA LYS A 344 36.58 0.40 6.96
C LYS A 344 37.59 0.83 5.89
N SER A 345 37.42 2.04 5.35
CA SER A 345 38.24 2.55 4.25
C SER A 345 39.59 3.14 4.69
N ASP A 346 39.72 3.46 5.97
CA ASP A 346 40.92 4.03 6.62
C ASP A 346 41.46 3.04 7.65
#